data_AF-A0A6A9SWM0-F1
#
_entry.id   AF-A0A6A9SWM0-F1
#
_cell.length_a   1.000
_cell.length_b   1.000
_cell.length_c   1.000
_cell.angle_alpha   90.00
_cell.angle_beta   90.00
_cell.angle_gamma   90.00
#
_symmetry.space_group_name_H-M   'P 1'
#
loop_
_entity.id
_entity.type
_entity.pdbx_description
1 polymer ?
#
loop_
_entity_poly.entity_id
_entity_poly.type
_entity_poly.pdbx_seq_one_letter_code
_entity_poly.pdbx_strand_id
1 'polypeptide(L)'
;MSLFHVDCRPISSMMREIEFSNISTLLDDVDYPLAQSAATAEFSDVTVVFADGKADLAKLISETTKETFQSSSDIETALHNVLPRGAVGEPYQSEGDA
;
A
#
# COMPACT_ATOMS: atom_id res chain seq x y z
N MET A 1 29.49 -7.75 6.26
CA MET A 1 29.32 -7.10 4.95
C MET A 1 28.52 -8.04 4.05
N SER A 2 27.19 -8.04 4.18
CA SER A 2 26.34 -8.74 3.22
C SER A 2 26.02 -7.79 2.09
N LEU A 3 26.39 -8.27 0.92
CA LEU A 3 26.25 -7.72 -0.40
C LEU A 3 24.76 -7.52 -0.69
N PHE A 4 24.26 -6.29 -0.56
CA PHE A 4 22.97 -5.90 -1.11
C PHE A 4 23.11 -5.97 -2.64
N HIS A 5 22.65 -7.09 -3.20
CA HIS A 5 22.53 -7.28 -4.63
C HIS A 5 21.34 -6.46 -5.10
N VAL A 6 21.58 -5.19 -5.41
CA VAL A 6 20.67 -4.37 -6.21
C VAL A 6 20.62 -5.03 -7.59
N ASP A 7 19.62 -5.88 -7.80
CA ASP A 7 19.26 -6.40 -9.11
C ASP A 7 18.68 -5.22 -9.91
N CYS A 8 19.57 -4.47 -10.55
CA CYS A 8 19.21 -3.48 -11.55
C CYS A 8 18.72 -4.23 -12.79
N ARG A 9 17.43 -4.59 -12.82
CA ARG A 9 16.76 -5.10 -14.02
C ARG A 9 16.39 -3.94 -14.95
N PRO A 10 16.48 -4.16 -16.28
CA PRO A 10 16.33 -3.09 -17.26
C PRO A 10 14.91 -2.52 -17.28
N ILE A 11 14.85 -1.19 -17.14
CA ILE A 11 13.80 -0.27 -17.54
C ILE A 11 13.05 -0.74 -18.80
N SER A 12 11.87 -1.33 -18.61
CA SER A 12 10.80 -1.34 -19.60
C SER A 12 9.65 -0.62 -18.94
N SER A 13 9.12 0.41 -19.60
CA SER A 13 7.86 1.04 -19.22
C SER A 13 6.80 -0.05 -19.06
N MET A 14 6.50 -0.46 -17.82
CA MET A 14 5.56 -1.54 -17.54
C MET A 14 5.01 -1.33 -16.14
N MET A 15 3.94 -0.53 -16.09
CA MET A 15 2.99 -0.45 -14.98
C MET A 15 2.81 -1.86 -14.39
N ARG A 16 3.27 -2.07 -13.16
CA ARG A 16 3.22 -3.36 -12.48
C ARG A 16 1.88 -3.49 -11.80
N GLU A 17 0.99 -4.28 -12.40
CA GLU A 17 -0.31 -4.62 -11.80
C GLU A 17 -0.11 -5.74 -10.78
N ILE A 18 -0.53 -5.51 -9.53
CA ILE A 18 -0.52 -6.51 -8.45
C ILE A 18 -1.89 -6.56 -7.78
N GLU A 19 -2.32 -7.76 -7.41
CA GLU A 19 -3.53 -7.93 -6.60
C GLU A 19 -3.31 -7.40 -5.19
N PHE A 20 -4.33 -6.76 -4.59
CA PHE A 20 -4.29 -6.29 -3.21
C PHE A 20 -3.89 -7.41 -2.24
N SER A 21 -4.33 -8.65 -2.48
CA SER A 21 -3.94 -9.81 -1.68
C SER A 21 -2.45 -10.15 -1.72
N ASN A 22 -1.73 -9.75 -2.77
CA ASN A 22 -0.29 -9.97 -2.93
C ASN A 22 0.54 -8.72 -2.57
N ILE A 23 -0.10 -7.59 -2.21
CA ILE A 23 0.60 -6.34 -1.94
C ILE A 23 1.51 -6.43 -0.70
N SER A 24 1.11 -7.23 0.29
CA SER A 24 1.88 -7.43 1.52
C SER A 24 3.29 -7.97 1.23
N THR A 25 3.44 -8.82 0.20
CA THR A 25 4.75 -9.34 -0.21
C THR A 25 5.64 -8.27 -0.85
N LEU A 26 5.08 -7.32 -1.60
CA LEU A 26 5.84 -6.18 -2.13
C LEU A 26 6.25 -5.22 -1.02
N LEU A 27 5.38 -5.03 -0.03
CA LEU A 27 5.65 -4.17 1.12
C LEU A 27 6.68 -4.83 2.07
N ASP A 28 6.75 -6.15 2.14
CA ASP A 28 7.76 -6.86 2.94
C ASP A 28 9.17 -6.78 2.32
N ASP A 29 9.26 -6.58 1.00
CA ASP A 29 10.53 -6.50 0.25
C ASP A 29 11.22 -5.12 0.35
N VAL A 30 10.56 -4.12 0.95
CA VAL A 30 11.14 -2.77 1.15
C VAL A 30 11.73 -2.58 2.54
N ASP A 31 12.75 -1.71 2.60
CA ASP A 31 13.45 -1.40 3.83
C ASP A 31 12.71 -0.31 4.64
N TYR A 32 12.63 -0.51 5.95
CA TYR A 32 11.93 0.37 6.87
C TYR A 32 12.90 1.04 7.85
N PRO A 33 12.70 2.34 8.20
CA PRO A 33 11.50 3.15 7.95
C PRO A 33 11.42 3.79 6.55
N LEU A 34 10.23 3.82 5.96
CA LEU A 34 9.96 4.35 4.62
C LEU A 34 9.06 5.60 4.69
N ALA A 35 9.51 6.71 4.10
CA ALA A 35 8.72 7.94 4.04
C ALA A 35 7.59 7.84 2.99
N GLN A 36 6.45 8.48 3.24
CA GLN A 36 5.31 8.49 2.32
C GLN A 36 5.72 8.96 0.91
N SER A 37 6.42 10.10 0.81
CA SER A 37 6.89 10.61 -0.49
C SER A 37 7.84 9.65 -1.21
N ALA A 38 8.68 8.92 -0.47
CA ALA A 38 9.58 7.92 -1.04
C ALA A 38 8.80 6.70 -1.54
N ALA A 39 7.85 6.20 -0.73
CA ALA A 39 6.95 5.12 -1.12
C ALA A 39 6.11 5.50 -2.36
N THR A 40 5.54 6.71 -2.39
CA THR A 40 4.80 7.23 -3.54
C THR A 40 5.68 7.25 -4.78
N ALA A 41 6.92 7.72 -4.70
CA ALA A 41 7.84 7.74 -5.85
C ALA A 41 8.23 6.32 -6.30
N GLU A 42 8.52 5.43 -5.37
CA GLU A 42 8.96 4.05 -5.65
C GLU A 42 7.83 3.17 -6.21
N PHE A 43 6.60 3.40 -5.75
CA PHE A 43 5.40 2.69 -6.16
C PHE A 43 4.53 3.46 -7.17
N SER A 44 5.04 4.55 -7.75
CA SER A 44 4.33 5.33 -8.78
C SER A 44 3.98 4.50 -10.01
N ASP A 45 4.78 3.47 -10.28
CA ASP A 45 4.58 2.53 -11.38
C ASP A 45 3.79 1.27 -10.98
N VAL A 46 3.25 1.19 -9.75
CA VAL A 46 2.52 0.01 -9.24
C VAL A 46 1.02 0.31 -9.15
N THR A 47 0.22 -0.51 -9.83
CA THR A 47 -1.24 -0.45 -9.78
C THR A 47 -1.77 -1.63 -8.97
N VAL A 48 -2.59 -1.33 -7.96
CA VAL A 48 -3.24 -2.34 -7.12
C VAL A 48 -4.61 -2.67 -7.69
N VAL A 49 -4.87 -3.96 -7.89
CA VAL A 49 -6.15 -4.50 -8.35
C VAL A 49 -6.89 -5.13 -7.18
N PHE A 50 -8.15 -4.76 -6.99
CA PHE A 50 -9.04 -5.22 -5.93
C PHE A 50 -10.43 -5.55 -6.49
N ALA A 51 -11.33 -6.06 -5.64
CA ALA A 51 -12.64 -6.54 -6.08
C ALA A 51 -13.54 -5.44 -6.69
N ASP A 52 -13.39 -4.20 -6.23
CA ASP A 52 -14.18 -3.04 -6.68
C ASP A 52 -13.53 -2.30 -7.87
N GLY A 53 -12.27 -2.63 -8.23
CA GLY A 53 -11.59 -1.96 -9.32
C GLY A 53 -10.07 -2.00 -9.22
N LYS A 54 -9.42 -0.98 -9.78
CA LYS A 54 -7.97 -0.81 -9.74
C LYS A 54 -7.61 0.61 -9.37
N ALA A 55 -6.54 0.77 -8.59
CA ALA A 55 -6.04 2.08 -8.19
C ALA A 55 -4.52 2.07 -8.03
N ASP A 56 -3.89 3.20 -8.29
CA ASP A 56 -2.44 3.35 -8.17
C ASP A 56 -2.01 3.34 -6.70
N LEU A 57 -1.01 2.52 -6.36
CA LEU A 57 -0.53 2.38 -4.99
C LEU A 57 -0.02 3.72 -4.45
N ALA A 58 0.78 4.43 -5.24
CA ALA A 58 1.28 5.76 -4.92
C ALA A 58 0.16 6.76 -4.62
N LYS A 59 -0.95 6.70 -5.36
CA LYS A 59 -2.09 7.59 -5.14
C LYS A 59 -2.76 7.28 -3.82
N LEU A 60 -3.00 6.00 -3.53
CA LEU A 60 -3.59 5.58 -2.26
C LEU A 60 -2.70 5.97 -1.07
N ILE A 61 -1.37 5.77 -1.17
CA ILE A 61 -0.41 6.16 -0.15
C ILE A 61 -0.43 7.66 0.08
N SER A 62 -0.49 8.48 -0.98
CA SER A 62 -0.57 9.94 -0.88
C SER A 62 -1.86 10.45 -0.26
N GLU A 63 -2.95 9.69 -0.30
CA GLU A 63 -4.21 10.05 0.36
C GLU A 63 -4.23 9.63 1.84
N THR A 64 -3.26 8.84 2.29
CA THR A 64 -3.12 8.51 3.72
C THR A 64 -2.66 9.72 4.52
N THR A 65 -3.09 9.79 5.78
CA THR A 65 -2.63 10.82 6.73
C THR A 65 -1.26 10.51 7.35
N LYS A 66 -0.65 9.36 6.99
CA LYS A 66 0.66 8.95 7.50
C LYS A 66 1.79 9.46 6.61
N GLU A 67 2.74 10.16 7.24
CA GLU A 67 3.92 10.70 6.57
C GLU A 67 5.10 9.71 6.52
N THR A 68 5.11 8.71 7.39
CA THR A 68 6.18 7.71 7.46
C THR A 68 5.62 6.39 7.96
N PHE A 69 6.07 5.31 7.34
CA PHE A 69 5.69 3.94 7.66
C PHE A 69 6.85 3.23 8.33
N GLN A 70 6.55 2.55 9.43
CA GLN A 70 7.56 1.79 10.18
C GLN A 70 7.60 0.32 9.76
N SER A 71 6.59 -0.18 9.05
CA SER A 71 6.47 -1.57 8.63
C SER A 71 5.45 -1.71 7.49
N SER A 72 5.46 -2.87 6.82
CA SER A 72 4.50 -3.24 5.76
C SER A 72 3.05 -3.20 6.23
N SER A 73 2.78 -3.73 7.41
CA SER A 73 1.44 -3.71 8.02
C SER A 73 0.90 -2.29 8.27
N ASP A 74 1.80 -1.31 8.43
CA ASP A 74 1.45 0.08 8.66
C ASP A 74 0.88 0.73 7.39
N ILE A 75 1.47 0.39 6.23
CA ILE A 75 0.99 0.78 4.90
C ILE A 75 -0.33 0.08 4.59
N GLU A 76 -0.44 -1.22 4.84
CA GLU A 76 -1.69 -1.97 4.63
C GLU A 76 -2.85 -1.38 5.46
N THR A 77 -2.60 -1.07 6.73
CA THR A 77 -3.60 -0.45 7.60
C THR A 77 -4.04 0.91 7.06
N ALA A 78 -3.09 1.70 6.57
CA ALA A 78 -3.39 3.01 5.99
C ALA A 78 -4.19 2.88 4.67
N LEU A 79 -3.85 1.93 3.80
CA LEU A 79 -4.60 1.59 2.59
C LEU A 79 -6.04 1.17 2.90
N HIS A 80 -6.23 0.31 3.90
CA HIS A 80 -7.56 -0.11 4.37
C HIS A 80 -8.40 1.07 4.90
N ASN A 81 -7.78 2.15 5.38
CA ASN A 81 -8.49 3.34 5.85
C ASN A 81 -8.93 4.27 4.71
N VAL A 82 -8.12 4.36 3.65
CA VAL A 82 -8.36 5.18 2.45
C VAL A 82 -9.38 4.55 1.51
N LEU A 83 -9.42 3.21 1.44
CA LEU A 83 -10.46 2.52 0.67
C LEU A 83 -11.85 2.85 1.25
N PRO A 84 -12.83 3.22 0.40
CA PRO A 84 -14.16 3.60 0.86
C PRO A 84 -14.77 2.48 1.70
N ARG A 85 -15.26 2.86 2.88
CA ARG A 85 -15.80 1.99 3.94
C ARG A 85 -17.02 1.15 3.51
N GLY A 86 -17.46 1.22 2.24
CA GLY A 86 -18.55 0.41 1.70
C GLY A 86 -18.18 -1.05 1.40
N ALA A 87 -16.90 -1.39 1.36
CA ALA A 87 -16.41 -2.77 1.17
C ALA A 87 -16.06 -3.49 2.49
N VAL A 88 -16.22 -2.81 3.62
CA VAL A 88 -16.22 -3.40 4.96
C VAL A 88 -17.60 -3.05 5.51
N GLY A 89 -18.55 -3.99 5.40
CA GLY A 89 -19.89 -3.81 5.93
C GLY A 89 -19.83 -3.18 7.31
N GLU A 90 -20.56 -2.08 7.49
CA GLU A 90 -20.52 -1.32 8.73
C GLU A 90 -20.86 -2.24 9.91
N PRO A 91 -20.06 -2.31 10.98
CA PRO A 91 -20.63 -2.49 12.29
C PRO A 91 -20.88 -1.11 12.87
N TYR A 92 -21.91 -0.43 12.38
CA TYR A 92 -22.75 0.33 13.30
C TYR A 92 -23.76 -0.65 13.88
N GLN A 93 -23.39 -1.32 14.96
CA GLN A 93 -24.29 -1.89 15.95
C GLN A 93 -23.58 -1.70 17.30
N SER A 94 -24.00 -0.91 18.27
CA SER A 94 -25.08 0.07 18.41
C SER A 94 -24.70 0.85 19.67
N GLU A 95 -25.14 2.10 19.75
CA GLU A 95 -25.32 2.76 21.04
C GLU A 95 -26.36 1.95 21.85
N GLY A 96 -26.11 1.73 23.14
CA GLY A 96 -27.00 0.94 24.00
C GLY A 96 -26.70 1.14 25.48
N ASP A 97 -27.30 2.20 26.03
CA ASP A 97 -27.38 2.60 27.44
C ASP A 97 -28.07 1.53 28.31
N ALA A 98 -27.51 1.21 29.49
CA ALA A 98 -28.20 0.71 30.70
C ALA A 98 -27.27 0.69 31.92
#